data_AF-A0A7S2NT61-F1
#
_entry.id   AF-A0A7S2NT61-F1
#
_cell.length_a   1.000
_cell.length_b   1.000
_cell.length_c   1.000
_cell.angle_alpha   90.00
_cell.angle_beta   90.00
_cell.angle_gamma   90.00
#
_symmetry.space_group_name_H-M   'P 1'
#
loop_
_entity.id
_entity.type
_entity.pdbx_description
1 polymer ?
#
loop_
_entity_poly.entity_id
_entity_poly.type
_entity_poly.pdbx_seq_one_letter_code
_entity_poly.pdbx_strand_id
1 'polypeptide(L)'
;TFDMCISFCTGYYSNGELNTRLRSSAWRYLTTRFPFDVTLVSIDWLNLVLTFQGMEDESAALKIARIGKMSRVFRILSVLRVSRYSALLKGIAGRLFSNTGSLLFKVAQLCVCVLLFNHIAACIWFQIGNEAPSNTGTTWLDYPLALDLEEDGRYLRGASMVYQYLKAYHWTMVHIANGETNVEATNSGETIFS
;
A
#
# COMPACT_ATOMS: atom_id res chain seq x y z
N THR A 1 15.78 -5.12 8.89
CA THR A 1 16.71 -6.26 9.00
C THR A 1 17.04 -6.58 10.46
N PHE A 2 17.48 -5.62 11.28
CA PHE A 2 17.74 -5.85 12.71
C PHE A 2 16.52 -6.34 13.51
N ASP A 3 15.31 -5.89 13.16
CA ASP A 3 14.06 -6.33 13.79
C ASP A 3 13.78 -7.84 13.64
N MET A 4 14.25 -8.46 12.54
CA MET A 4 14.16 -9.91 12.34
C MET A 4 15.06 -10.64 13.33
N CYS A 5 16.31 -10.19 13.50
CA CYS A 5 17.26 -10.79 14.44
C CYS A 5 16.75 -10.68 15.89
N ILE A 6 16.11 -9.55 16.24
CA ILE A 6 15.51 -9.36 17.56
C ILE A 6 14.28 -10.28 17.74
N SER A 7 13.48 -10.47 16.69
CA SER A 7 12.33 -11.39 16.71
C SER A 7 12.72 -12.85 16.96
N PHE A 8 13.93 -13.29 16.57
CA PHE A 8 14.45 -14.62 16.93
C PHE A 8 14.76 -14.76 18.43
N CYS A 9 15.09 -13.65 19.09
CA CYS A 9 15.42 -13.61 20.52
C CYS A 9 14.22 -13.25 21.41
N THR A 10 13.04 -13.02 20.82
CA THR A 10 11.85 -12.59 21.57
C THR A 10 11.00 -13.81 21.96
N GLY A 11 10.69 -13.97 23.25
CA GLY A 11 9.78 -15.00 23.76
C GLY A 11 8.34 -14.76 23.30
N TYR A 12 7.57 -15.84 23.11
CA TYR A 12 6.15 -15.74 22.71
C TYR A 12 5.24 -16.32 23.79
N TYR A 13 4.04 -15.76 23.90
CA TYR A 13 2.98 -16.31 24.75
C TYR A 13 2.24 -17.43 24.01
N SER A 14 2.11 -18.59 24.67
CA SER A 14 1.31 -19.72 24.19
C SER A 14 0.43 -20.19 25.33
N ASN A 15 -0.90 -20.15 25.16
CA ASN A 15 -1.87 -20.59 26.17
C ASN A 15 -1.68 -19.97 27.57
N GLY A 16 -1.31 -18.69 27.64
CA GLY A 16 -1.09 -17.99 28.91
C GLY A 16 0.30 -18.20 29.53
N GLU A 17 1.10 -19.14 29.02
CA GLU A 17 2.46 -19.39 29.49
C GLU A 17 3.49 -18.71 28.59
N LEU A 18 4.45 -18.03 29.22
CA LEU A 18 5.57 -17.40 28.53
C LEU A 18 6.61 -18.48 28.19
N ASN A 19 6.71 -18.83 26.90
CA ASN A 19 7.69 -19.80 26.44
C ASN A 19 8.95 -19.06 25.98
N THR A 20 10.01 -19.13 26.78
CA THR A 20 11.31 -18.47 26.53
C THR A 20 12.27 -19.35 25.74
N ARG A 21 11.87 -20.58 25.38
CA ARG A 21 12.72 -21.53 24.64
C ARG A 21 12.99 -21.02 23.23
N LEU A 22 14.20 -20.50 23.02
CA LEU A 22 14.69 -19.94 21.75
C LEU A 22 14.42 -20.85 20.54
N ARG A 23 14.58 -22.17 20.69
CA ARG A 23 14.36 -23.14 19.61
C ARG A 23 12.91 -23.21 19.14
N SER A 24 11.95 -23.09 20.07
CA SER A 24 10.51 -23.10 19.76
C SER A 24 10.07 -21.77 19.16
N SER A 25 10.60 -20.66 19.67
CA SER A 25 10.36 -19.32 19.14
C SER A 25 10.90 -19.18 17.71
N ALA A 26 12.13 -19.66 17.48
CA ALA A 26 12.77 -19.65 16.17
C ALA A 26 11.99 -20.49 15.15
N TRP A 27 11.57 -21.71 15.51
CA TRP A 27 10.82 -22.58 14.59
C TRP A 27 9.47 -21.96 14.18
N ARG A 28 8.73 -21.40 15.14
CA ARG A 28 7.46 -20.74 14.85
C ARG A 28 7.64 -19.47 14.02
N TYR A 29 8.68 -18.68 14.30
CA TYR A 29 9.02 -17.50 13.51
C TYR A 29 9.39 -17.89 12.07
N LEU A 30 10.23 -18.92 11.89
CA LEU A 30 10.66 -19.44 10.59
C LEU A 30 9.49 -19.94 9.71
N THR A 31 8.47 -20.54 10.31
CA THR A 31 7.34 -21.12 9.58
C THR A 31 6.21 -20.12 9.29
N THR A 32 5.99 -19.14 10.18
CA THR A 32 4.83 -18.22 10.05
C THR A 32 5.19 -16.82 9.57
N ARG A 33 6.31 -16.24 10.02
CA ARG A 33 6.62 -14.82 9.80
C ARG A 33 7.82 -14.58 8.90
N PHE A 34 8.80 -15.48 8.95
CA PHE A 34 10.03 -15.38 8.15
C PHE A 34 9.82 -15.36 6.63
N PRO A 35 8.96 -16.19 5.99
CA PRO A 35 8.81 -16.14 4.52
C PRO A 35 8.24 -14.79 4.06
N PHE A 36 7.29 -14.24 4.81
CA PHE A 36 6.75 -12.90 4.55
C PHE A 36 7.82 -11.82 4.77
N ASP A 37 8.59 -11.93 5.85
CA ASP A 37 9.60 -10.96 6.20
C ASP A 37 10.76 -10.92 5.20
N VAL A 38 11.25 -12.09 4.76
CA VAL A 38 12.31 -12.23 3.75
C VAL A 38 11.86 -11.69 2.41
N THR A 39 10.65 -12.04 1.94
CA THR A 39 10.10 -11.55 0.67
C THR A 39 10.12 -10.02 0.63
N LEU A 40 9.67 -9.40 1.72
CA LEU A 40 9.60 -7.94 1.82
C LEU A 40 10.99 -7.28 1.89
N VAL A 41 11.98 -7.92 2.50
CA VAL A 41 13.36 -7.42 2.54
C VAL A 41 14.05 -7.61 1.18
N SER A 42 13.86 -8.76 0.53
CA SER A 42 14.41 -9.02 -0.80
C SER A 42 13.88 -8.04 -1.84
N ILE A 43 12.61 -7.65 -1.73
CA ILE A 43 11.98 -6.65 -2.59
C ILE A 43 12.67 -5.28 -2.45
N ASP A 44 12.98 -4.84 -1.22
CA ASP A 44 13.66 -3.56 -0.99
C ASP A 44 15.08 -3.58 -1.57
N TRP A 45 15.83 -4.66 -1.34
CA TRP A 45 17.18 -4.82 -1.89
C TRP A 45 17.17 -4.90 -3.42
N LEU A 46 16.20 -5.60 -4.02
CA LEU A 46 16.03 -5.64 -5.47
C LEU A 46 15.76 -4.25 -6.04
N ASN A 47 14.84 -3.48 -5.44
CA ASN A 47 14.58 -2.10 -5.85
C ASN A 47 15.83 -1.22 -5.74
N LEU A 48 16.61 -1.39 -4.68
CA LEU A 48 17.86 -0.67 -4.47
C LEU A 48 18.88 -1.00 -5.57
N VAL A 49 19.15 -2.27 -5.81
CA VAL A 49 20.10 -2.74 -6.83
C VAL A 49 19.67 -2.29 -8.23
N LEU A 50 18.39 -2.40 -8.56
CA LEU A 50 17.85 -1.97 -9.85
C LEU A 50 17.95 -0.45 -10.05
N THR A 51 17.82 0.33 -8.97
CA THR A 51 18.02 1.79 -9.03
C THR A 51 19.49 2.14 -9.26
N PHE A 52 20.42 1.41 -8.64
CA PHE A 52 21.87 1.63 -8.78
C PHE A 52 22.41 1.18 -10.15
N GLN A 53 21.92 0.07 -10.70
CA GLN A 53 22.37 -0.45 -12.01
C GLN A 53 21.81 0.33 -13.20
N GLY A 54 20.79 1.15 -12.99
CA GLY A 54 20.08 1.83 -14.07
C GLY A 54 20.71 3.10 -14.64
N MET A 55 21.88 3.49 -14.13
CA MET A 55 22.50 4.77 -14.48
C MET A 55 23.49 4.69 -15.66
N GLU A 56 23.81 3.49 -16.18
CA GLU A 56 24.93 3.31 -17.14
C GLU A 56 24.53 2.89 -18.58
N ASP A 57 23.30 2.41 -18.84
CA ASP A 57 22.95 1.84 -20.16
C ASP A 57 21.55 2.28 -20.68
N GLU A 58 21.51 2.87 -21.87
CA GLU A 58 20.33 3.46 -22.51
C GLU A 58 19.30 2.40 -22.94
N SER A 59 19.77 1.18 -23.28
CA SER A 59 18.90 0.03 -23.57
C SER A 59 18.25 -0.55 -22.30
N ALA A 60 18.92 -0.39 -21.16
CA ALA A 60 18.38 -0.75 -19.86
C ALA A 60 17.29 0.24 -19.41
N ALA A 61 17.36 1.52 -19.82
CA ALA A 61 16.41 2.55 -19.42
C ALA A 61 14.94 2.20 -19.71
N LEU A 62 14.65 1.58 -20.86
CA LEU A 62 13.28 1.11 -21.20
C LEU A 62 12.83 -0.08 -20.34
N LYS A 63 13.74 -0.99 -19.99
CA LYS A 63 13.46 -2.09 -19.05
C LYS A 63 13.28 -1.57 -17.62
N ILE A 64 14.10 -0.60 -17.22
CA ILE A 64 14.03 0.08 -15.92
C ILE A 64 12.76 0.90 -15.80
N ALA A 65 12.28 1.55 -16.86
CA ALA A 65 10.98 2.20 -16.87
C ALA A 65 9.85 1.21 -16.59
N ARG A 66 9.92 0.00 -17.16
CA ARG A 66 8.97 -1.10 -16.90
C ARG A 66 9.08 -1.67 -15.48
N ILE A 67 10.29 -1.73 -14.94
CA ILE A 67 10.60 -2.19 -13.57
C ILE A 67 10.25 -1.11 -12.53
N GLY A 68 10.35 0.18 -12.86
CA GLY A 68 9.86 1.29 -12.06
C GLY A 68 8.34 1.24 -11.87
N LYS A 69 7.61 0.59 -12.78
CA LYS A 69 6.18 0.27 -12.60
C LYS A 69 5.97 -0.76 -11.48
N MET A 70 6.86 -1.75 -11.40
CA MET A 70 6.86 -2.76 -10.33
C MET A 70 7.36 -2.20 -8.99
N SER A 71 8.30 -1.25 -8.98
CA SER A 71 8.81 -0.61 -7.76
C SER A 71 7.69 0.09 -6.95
N ARG A 72 6.68 0.64 -7.64
CA ARG A 72 5.51 1.25 -6.99
C ARG A 72 4.62 0.21 -6.30
N VAL A 73 4.39 -0.95 -6.93
CA VAL A 73 3.69 -2.09 -6.30
C VAL A 73 4.47 -2.60 -5.08
N PHE A 74 5.79 -2.63 -5.18
CA PHE A 74 6.65 -3.03 -4.08
C PHE A 74 6.64 -2.03 -2.91
N ARG A 75 6.56 -0.72 -3.16
CA ARG A 75 6.36 0.29 -2.11
C ARG A 75 5.05 0.11 -1.35
N ILE A 76 3.98 -0.31 -2.04
CA ILE A 76 2.69 -0.64 -1.40
C ILE A 76 2.85 -1.83 -0.44
N LEU A 77 3.59 -2.87 -0.83
CA LEU A 77 3.89 -3.99 0.06
C LEU A 77 4.72 -3.57 1.28
N SER A 78 5.54 -2.52 1.16
CA SER A 78 6.26 -1.94 2.30
C SER A 78 5.34 -1.28 3.33
N VAL A 79 4.15 -0.81 2.97
CA VAL A 79 3.13 -0.33 3.92
C VAL A 79 2.58 -1.47 4.79
N LEU A 80 2.55 -2.71 4.28
CA LEU A 80 2.13 -3.88 5.06
C LEU A 80 3.06 -4.16 6.25
N ARG A 81 4.28 -3.60 6.28
CA ARG A 81 5.15 -3.64 7.47
C ARG A 81 4.53 -2.92 8.66
N VAL A 82 3.66 -1.92 8.45
CA VAL A 82 2.94 -1.22 9.52
C VAL A 82 2.09 -2.18 10.36
N SER A 83 1.55 -3.23 9.73
CA SER A 83 0.80 -4.27 10.44
C SER A 83 1.64 -5.01 11.49
N ARG A 84 2.96 -5.11 11.31
CA ARG A 84 3.88 -5.74 12.28
C ARG A 84 3.92 -4.97 13.59
N TYR A 85 3.93 -3.64 13.50
CA TYR A 85 3.95 -2.77 14.68
C TYR A 85 2.61 -2.77 15.41
N SER A 86 1.51 -3.11 14.74
CA SER A 86 0.19 -3.18 15.37
C SER A 86 0.11 -4.22 16.51
N ALA A 87 0.85 -5.32 16.42
CA ALA A 87 0.92 -6.33 17.48
C ALA A 87 1.71 -5.84 18.69
N LEU A 88 2.81 -5.12 18.45
CA LEU A 88 3.62 -4.51 19.51
C LEU A 88 2.84 -3.40 20.22
N LEU A 89 2.15 -2.56 19.45
CA LEU A 89 1.28 -1.51 19.96
C LEU A 89 0.12 -2.06 20.80
N LYS A 90 -0.49 -3.19 20.42
CA LYS A 90 -1.51 -3.88 21.24
C LYS A 90 -0.97 -4.32 22.59
N GLY A 91 0.27 -4.83 22.65
CA GLY A 91 0.92 -5.25 23.90
C GLY A 91 1.23 -4.07 24.83
N ILE A 92 1.65 -2.94 24.28
CA ILE A 92 1.89 -1.69 25.02
C ILE A 92 0.55 -1.10 25.49
N ALA A 93 -0.45 -1.05 24.61
CA ALA A 93 -1.76 -0.49 24.92
C ALA A 93 -2.49 -1.28 26.02
N GLY A 94 -2.34 -2.61 26.05
CA GLY A 94 -2.91 -3.45 27.12
C GLY A 94 -2.24 -3.26 28.49
N ARG A 95 -1.04 -2.67 28.55
CA ARG A 95 -0.34 -2.38 29.81
C ARG A 95 -0.53 -0.94 30.29
N LEU A 96 -0.78 0.00 29.37
CA LEU A 96 -0.84 1.43 29.68
C LEU A 96 -2.27 2.00 29.78
N PHE A 97 -3.26 1.39 29.15
CA PHE A 97 -4.62 1.95 29.08
C PHE A 97 -5.64 1.18 29.92
N SER A 98 -6.51 1.91 30.62
CA SER A 98 -7.74 1.39 31.22
C SER A 98 -8.70 0.83 30.15
N ASN A 99 -9.73 0.08 30.56
CA ASN A 99 -10.69 -0.55 29.63
C ASN A 99 -11.23 0.42 28.55
N THR A 100 -11.50 1.68 28.90
CA THR A 100 -11.97 2.72 27.97
C THR A 100 -10.87 3.18 27.00
N GLY A 101 -9.63 3.37 27.48
CA GLY A 101 -8.50 3.77 26.64
C GLY A 101 -8.10 2.67 25.64
N SER A 102 -8.21 1.40 26.04
CA SER A 102 -7.98 0.25 25.16
C SER A 102 -8.99 0.21 24.01
N LEU A 103 -10.26 0.54 24.28
CA LEU A 103 -11.29 0.63 23.25
C LEU A 103 -10.98 1.76 22.25
N LEU A 104 -10.69 2.96 22.74
CA LEU A 104 -10.35 4.11 21.89
C LEU A 104 -9.11 3.81 21.02
N PHE A 105 -8.10 3.15 21.58
CA PHE A 105 -6.90 2.75 20.85
C PHE A 105 -7.21 1.76 19.72
N LYS A 106 -8.09 0.77 19.97
CA LYS A 106 -8.54 -0.18 18.93
C LYS A 106 -9.29 0.51 17.80
N VAL A 107 -10.16 1.47 18.13
CA VAL A 107 -10.89 2.27 17.13
C VAL A 107 -9.93 3.13 16.32
N ALA A 108 -8.98 3.81 16.97
CA ALA A 108 -7.96 4.59 16.28
C ALA A 108 -7.09 3.73 15.36
N GLN A 109 -6.69 2.54 15.82
CA GLN A 109 -5.99 1.56 14.99
C GLN A 109 -6.80 1.17 13.75
N LEU A 110 -8.11 0.91 13.91
CA LEU A 110 -9.00 0.58 12.80
C LEU A 110 -9.10 1.73 11.80
N CYS A 111 -9.29 2.97 12.27
CA CYS A 111 -9.32 4.16 11.41
C CYS A 111 -8.04 4.30 10.60
N VAL A 112 -6.87 4.14 11.22
CA VAL A 112 -5.57 4.17 10.52
C VAL A 112 -5.49 3.05 9.48
N CYS A 113 -5.93 1.83 9.81
CA CYS A 113 -5.97 0.73 8.85
C CYS A 113 -6.84 1.05 7.63
N VAL A 114 -8.03 1.66 7.83
CA VAL A 114 -8.93 2.06 6.74
C VAL A 114 -8.30 3.16 5.87
N LEU A 115 -7.68 4.18 6.47
CA LEU A 115 -7.02 5.26 5.73
C LEU A 115 -5.82 4.74 4.91
N LEU A 116 -5.04 3.81 5.47
CA LEU A 116 -3.94 3.18 4.75
C LEU A 116 -4.43 2.31 3.60
N PHE A 117 -5.48 1.53 3.82
CA PHE A 117 -6.11 0.76 2.75
C PHE A 117 -6.62 1.69 1.63
N ASN A 118 -7.26 2.81 1.99
CA ASN A 118 -7.71 3.81 1.04
C ASN A 118 -6.55 4.42 0.24
N HIS A 119 -5.43 4.76 0.89
CA HIS A 119 -4.22 5.24 0.20
C HIS A 119 -3.69 4.22 -0.80
N ILE A 120 -3.65 2.93 -0.43
CA ILE A 120 -3.19 1.86 -1.31
C ILE A 120 -4.13 1.74 -2.53
N ALA A 121 -5.43 1.65 -2.29
CA ALA A 121 -6.42 1.58 -3.35
C ALA A 121 -6.34 2.80 -4.28
N ALA A 122 -6.19 4.01 -3.72
CA ALA A 122 -6.07 5.26 -4.47
C ALA A 122 -4.79 5.30 -5.31
N CYS A 123 -3.66 4.83 -4.77
CA CYS A 123 -2.42 4.73 -5.52
C CYS A 123 -2.53 3.74 -6.68
N ILE A 124 -3.21 2.61 -6.47
CA ILE A 124 -3.45 1.62 -7.54
C ILE A 124 -4.34 2.23 -8.61
N TRP A 125 -5.44 2.88 -8.23
CA TRP A 125 -6.36 3.56 -9.15
C TRP A 125 -5.65 4.65 -9.98
N PHE A 126 -4.82 5.46 -9.31
CA PHE A 126 -3.99 6.47 -9.97
C PHE A 126 -2.98 5.87 -10.94
N GLN A 127 -2.38 4.73 -10.58
CA GLN A 127 -1.46 4.02 -11.43
C GLN A 127 -2.13 3.43 -12.67
N ILE A 128 -3.34 2.85 -12.50
CA ILE A 128 -4.13 2.29 -13.61
C ILE A 128 -4.43 3.38 -14.63
N GLY A 129 -4.92 4.55 -14.20
CA GLY A 129 -5.22 5.65 -15.12
C GLY A 129 -3.99 6.23 -15.84
N ASN A 130 -2.82 6.26 -15.19
CA ASN A 130 -1.62 6.84 -15.79
C ASN A 130 -0.88 5.88 -16.74
N GLU A 131 -0.86 4.58 -16.43
CA GLU A 131 0.08 3.65 -17.07
C GLU A 131 -0.55 2.38 -17.65
N ALA A 132 -1.81 2.05 -17.33
CA ALA A 132 -2.44 0.87 -17.92
C ALA A 132 -2.75 1.12 -19.41
N PRO A 133 -2.53 0.12 -20.28
CA PRO A 133 -2.95 0.21 -21.66
C PRO A 133 -4.48 0.35 -21.72
N SER A 134 -4.96 1.47 -22.27
CA SER A 134 -6.39 1.70 -22.47
C SER A 134 -6.86 0.93 -23.71
N ASN A 135 -7.61 -0.16 -23.49
CA ASN A 135 -8.24 -0.90 -24.59
C ASN A 135 -9.22 -0.04 -25.39
N THR A 136 -9.79 0.98 -24.75
CA THR A 136 -10.76 1.95 -25.29
C THR A 136 -10.13 3.25 -25.79
N GLY A 137 -8.82 3.44 -25.59
CA GLY A 137 -8.13 4.69 -25.90
C GLY A 137 -8.29 5.79 -24.84
N THR A 138 -9.17 5.61 -23.86
CA THR A 138 -9.41 6.56 -22.75
C THR A 138 -9.18 5.92 -21.38
N THR A 139 -8.95 6.79 -20.40
CA THR A 139 -8.74 6.46 -18.99
C THR A 139 -9.60 7.37 -18.12
N TRP A 140 -9.77 7.05 -16.85
CA TRP A 140 -10.49 7.91 -15.91
C TRP A 140 -9.87 9.32 -15.78
N LEU A 141 -8.58 9.49 -16.12
CA LEU A 141 -7.89 10.79 -16.18
C LEU A 141 -8.36 11.66 -17.36
N ASP A 142 -9.10 11.12 -18.31
CA ASP A 142 -9.60 11.85 -19.47
C ASP A 142 -11.03 12.38 -19.24
N TYR A 143 -11.50 12.38 -17.98
CA TYR A 143 -12.76 13.04 -17.61
C TYR A 143 -12.61 14.58 -17.66
N PRO A 144 -13.63 15.32 -18.14
CA PRO A 144 -13.62 16.78 -18.17
C PRO A 144 -13.60 17.36 -16.76
N LEU A 145 -12.77 18.40 -16.55
CA LEU A 145 -12.58 19.03 -15.23
C LEU A 145 -13.78 19.91 -14.81
N ALA A 146 -14.58 20.40 -15.77
CA ALA A 146 -15.75 21.23 -15.55
C ALA A 146 -16.93 20.70 -16.38
N LEU A 147 -18.12 20.66 -15.76
CA LEU A 147 -19.36 20.14 -16.37
C LEU A 147 -19.92 21.01 -17.52
N ASP A 148 -19.47 22.27 -17.65
CA ASP A 148 -20.10 23.26 -18.54
C ASP A 148 -19.17 23.87 -19.61
N LEU A 149 -17.94 23.37 -19.78
CA LEU A 149 -16.97 23.94 -20.73
C LEU A 149 -16.34 22.84 -21.58
N GLU A 150 -17.14 22.25 -22.46
CA GLU A 150 -16.66 21.37 -23.55
C GLU A 150 -15.66 22.09 -24.48
N GLU A 151 -15.67 23.43 -24.53
CA GLU A 151 -14.82 24.21 -25.44
C GLU A 151 -13.34 24.33 -25.02
N ASP A 152 -12.99 24.15 -23.74
CA ASP A 152 -11.65 24.49 -23.25
C ASP A 152 -10.70 23.28 -23.15
N GLY A 153 -11.17 22.07 -23.52
CA GLY A 153 -10.35 20.86 -23.65
C GLY A 153 -9.57 20.45 -22.39
N ARG A 154 -9.96 20.93 -21.20
CA ARG A 154 -9.22 20.67 -19.95
C ARG A 154 -9.64 19.36 -19.32
N TYR A 155 -8.84 18.33 -19.57
CA TYR A 155 -8.95 17.01 -18.94
C TYR A 155 -8.29 16.96 -17.56
N LEU A 156 -8.74 16.06 -16.69
CA LEU A 156 -8.09 15.75 -15.40
C LEU A 156 -6.59 15.43 -15.56
N ARG A 157 -6.20 14.81 -16.68
CA ARG A 157 -4.82 14.51 -17.05
C ARG A 157 -3.91 15.74 -17.05
N GLY A 158 -4.44 16.92 -17.38
CA GLY A 158 -3.72 18.20 -17.37
C GLY A 158 -3.68 18.90 -16.01
N ALA A 159 -4.43 18.41 -15.01
CA ALA A 159 -4.46 19.00 -13.67
C ALA A 159 -3.21 18.65 -12.85
N SER A 160 -2.99 19.35 -11.73
CA SER A 160 -1.84 19.06 -10.85
C SER A 160 -1.86 17.63 -10.32
N MET A 161 -0.68 17.03 -10.16
CA MET A 161 -0.55 15.65 -9.64
C MET A 161 -1.23 15.46 -8.28
N VAL A 162 -1.16 16.48 -7.42
CA VAL A 162 -1.84 16.48 -6.11
C VAL A 162 -3.36 16.41 -6.28
N TYR A 163 -3.91 17.17 -7.22
CA TYR A 163 -5.35 17.17 -7.48
C TYR A 163 -5.83 15.82 -8.03
N GLN A 164 -5.09 15.25 -8.99
CA GLN A 164 -5.40 13.92 -9.53
C GLN A 164 -5.34 12.85 -8.44
N TYR A 165 -4.33 12.89 -7.56
CA TYR A 165 -4.22 11.99 -6.41
C TYR A 165 -5.38 12.16 -5.42
N LEU A 166 -5.74 13.39 -5.07
CA LEU A 166 -6.88 13.65 -4.16
C LEU A 166 -8.20 13.19 -4.76
N LYS A 167 -8.39 13.32 -6.08
CA LYS A 167 -9.55 12.77 -6.78
C LYS A 167 -9.57 11.25 -6.73
N ALA A 168 -8.44 10.58 -6.97
CA ALA A 168 -8.33 9.12 -6.82
C ALA A 168 -8.62 8.68 -5.37
N TYR A 169 -8.09 9.40 -4.38
CA TYR A 169 -8.31 9.12 -2.95
C TYR A 169 -9.76 9.32 -2.52
N HIS A 170 -10.41 10.37 -3.03
CA HIS A 170 -11.83 10.61 -2.83
C HIS A 170 -12.68 9.51 -3.48
N TRP A 171 -12.35 9.12 -4.72
CA TRP A 171 -13.05 8.06 -5.45
C TRP A 171 -13.05 6.75 -4.65
N THR A 172 -11.90 6.30 -4.14
CA THR A 172 -11.83 5.07 -3.34
C THR A 172 -12.53 5.22 -1.99
N MET A 173 -12.46 6.40 -1.37
CA MET A 173 -13.13 6.65 -0.09
C MET A 173 -14.64 6.58 -0.23
N VAL A 174 -15.18 7.13 -1.31
CA VAL A 174 -16.61 7.07 -1.63
C VAL A 174 -17.06 5.63 -1.90
N HIS A 175 -16.25 4.81 -2.59
CA HIS A 175 -16.55 3.38 -2.79
C HIS A 175 -16.59 2.62 -1.47
N ILE A 176 -15.62 2.85 -0.57
CA ILE A 176 -15.63 2.27 0.78
C ILE A 176 -16.90 2.69 1.55
N ALA A 177 -17.36 3.92 1.35
CA ALA A 177 -18.57 4.46 1.97
C ALA A 177 -19.88 4.12 1.22
N ASN A 178 -19.82 3.38 0.11
CA ASN A 178 -20.94 3.12 -0.80
C ASN A 178 -21.69 4.40 -1.27
N GLY A 179 -20.95 5.47 -1.56
CA GLY A 179 -21.52 6.70 -2.13
C GLY A 179 -21.40 6.75 -3.66
N GLU A 180 -21.91 7.82 -4.26
CA GLU A 180 -21.85 8.05 -5.71
C GLU A 180 -20.58 8.82 -6.11
N THR A 181 -19.96 8.42 -7.21
CA THR A 181 -18.76 9.07 -7.74
C THR A 181 -19.00 9.65 -9.13
N ASN A 182 -18.48 10.86 -9.38
CA ASN A 182 -18.56 11.51 -10.69
C ASN A 182 -17.51 11.00 -11.70
N VAL A 183 -16.69 10.03 -11.33
CA VAL A 183 -15.61 9.50 -12.18
C VAL A 183 -15.85 8.01 -12.34
N GLU A 184 -16.13 7.57 -13.56
CA GLU A 184 -16.44 6.18 -13.88
C GLU A 184 -15.26 5.48 -14.55
N ALA A 185 -15.26 4.15 -14.48
CA ALA A 185 -14.31 3.29 -15.18
C ALA A 185 -14.59 3.30 -16.69
N THR A 186 -13.55 3.58 -17.49
CA THR A 186 -13.65 3.73 -18.95
C THR A 186 -12.96 2.62 -19.74
N ASN A 187 -12.15 1.80 -19.07
CA ASN A 187 -11.45 0.67 -19.69
C ASN A 187 -11.56 -0.61 -18.85
N SER A 188 -11.26 -1.76 -19.45
CA SER A 188 -11.41 -3.06 -18.81
C SER A 188 -10.60 -3.21 -17.51
N GLY A 189 -9.43 -2.58 -17.43
CA GLY A 189 -8.59 -2.61 -16.22
C GLY A 189 -9.19 -1.80 -15.08
N GLU A 190 -9.78 -0.65 -15.39
CA GLU A 190 -10.54 0.18 -14.46
C GLU A 190 -11.83 -0.52 -14.01
N THR A 191 -12.55 -1.17 -14.92
CA THR A 191 -13.81 -1.88 -14.61
C THR A 191 -13.58 -3.10 -13.72
N ILE A 192 -12.46 -3.81 -13.87
CA ILE A 192 -12.13 -4.94 -12.98
C ILE A 192 -11.79 -4.46 -11.55
N PHE A 193 -11.26 -3.25 -11.44
CA PHE A 193 -10.83 -2.69 -10.15
C PHE A 193 -11.98 -1.99 -9.40
N SER A 194 -12.93 -1.40 -10.14
CA SER A 194 -14.14 -0.78 -9.62
C SER A 194 -15.14 -1.80 -9.08
#